data_AF-A0A936XTX9-F1
#
_entry.id   AF-A0A936XTX9-F1
#
_cell.length_a   1.000
_cell.length_b   1.000
_cell.length_c   1.000
_cell.angle_alpha   90.00
_cell.angle_beta   90.00
_cell.angle_gamma   90.00
#
_symmetry.space_group_name_H-M   'P 1'
#
loop_
_entity.id
_entity.type
_entity.pdbx_description
1 polymer ?
#
loop_
_entity_poly.entity_id
_entity_poly.type
_entity_poly.pdbx_seq_one_letter_code
_entity_poly.pdbx_strand_id
1 'polypeptide(L)'
;MWEPVKDDRYAADPKKGSGHNRGVAVDLTLINLYTREELKMGTGFDNFSDTAHHAFTNLPEEILQNRLLLKNIMEKHGFKALDTEWWHYYLPNAKDYELMDISFKQLKNLKK
;
A
#
# COMPACT_ATOMS: atom_id res chain seq x y z
N MET A 1 -1.31 -2.80 13.33
CA MET A 1 -0.23 -3.56 12.68
C MET A 1 1.14 -3.42 13.39
N TRP A 2 1.40 -2.28 14.05
CA TRP A 2 2.69 -2.04 14.74
C TRP A 2 3.09 -3.06 15.81
N GLU A 3 2.22 -3.35 16.79
CA GLU A 3 2.57 -4.20 17.94
C GLU A 3 3.16 -5.58 17.59
N PRO A 4 2.64 -6.32 16.58
CA PRO A 4 3.25 -7.59 16.18
C PRO A 4 4.48 -7.46 15.28
N VAL A 5 4.67 -6.36 14.53
CA VAL A 5 5.74 -6.19 13.53
C VAL A 5 6.96 -5.47 14.10
N LYS A 6 6.75 -4.33 14.77
CA LYS A 6 7.79 -3.47 15.39
C LYS A 6 8.97 -3.12 14.47
N ASP A 7 8.71 -3.01 13.17
CA ASP A 7 9.69 -2.66 12.14
C ASP A 7 9.07 -1.57 11.24
N ASP A 8 9.61 -0.36 11.31
CA ASP A 8 9.10 0.84 10.59
C ASP A 8 9.22 0.69 9.06
N ARG A 9 9.93 -0.34 8.56
CA ARG A 9 9.98 -0.70 7.13
C ARG A 9 8.69 -1.34 6.62
N TYR A 10 7.90 -1.92 7.52
CA TYR A 10 6.73 -2.75 7.20
C TYR A 10 5.47 -2.28 7.92
N ALA A 11 5.60 -1.67 9.10
CA ALA A 11 4.47 -1.10 9.83
C ALA A 11 4.90 0.25 10.42
N ALA A 12 4.23 1.32 10.01
CA ALA A 12 4.52 2.64 10.55
C ALA A 12 4.24 2.70 12.07
N ASP A 13 5.15 3.34 12.82
CA ASP A 13 4.91 3.65 14.23
C ASP A 13 3.68 4.57 14.36
N PRO A 14 2.61 4.15 15.07
CA PRO A 14 1.39 4.93 15.22
C PRO A 14 1.64 6.31 15.85
N LYS A 15 2.71 6.51 16.61
CA LYS A 15 3.07 7.82 17.18
C LYS A 15 3.45 8.86 16.11
N LYS A 16 3.97 8.43 14.96
CA LYS A 16 4.29 9.30 13.82
C LYS A 16 3.12 9.39 12.82
N GLY A 17 2.27 8.36 12.84
CA GLY A 17 1.20 8.13 11.89
C GLY A 17 1.72 7.76 10.50
N SER A 18 0.85 7.20 9.67
CA SER A 18 1.20 6.72 8.32
C SER A 18 0.56 7.54 7.19
N GLY A 19 0.90 7.25 5.93
CA GLY A 19 0.16 7.75 4.77
C GLY A 19 -1.30 7.30 4.77
N HIS A 20 -1.59 6.09 5.27
CA HIS A 20 -2.96 5.59 5.42
C HIS A 20 -3.77 6.44 6.40
N ASN A 21 -3.19 6.85 7.54
CA ASN A 21 -3.86 7.74 8.50
C ASN A 21 -4.06 9.17 7.98
N ARG A 22 -3.42 9.52 6.86
CA ARG A 22 -3.56 10.82 6.20
C ARG A 22 -4.45 10.77 4.95
N GLY A 23 -4.98 9.58 4.63
CA GLY A 23 -5.83 9.37 3.45
C GLY A 23 -5.09 9.50 2.12
N VAL A 24 -3.76 9.34 2.12
CA VAL A 24 -2.91 9.51 0.93
C VAL A 24 -2.19 8.24 0.51
N ALA A 25 -2.43 7.11 1.17
CA ALA A 25 -1.91 5.80 0.79
C ALA A 25 -3.06 4.82 0.54
N VAL A 26 -2.79 3.85 -0.33
CA VAL A 26 -3.70 2.79 -0.74
C VAL A 26 -2.94 1.49 -0.92
N ASP A 27 -3.58 0.38 -0.54
CA ASP A 27 -3.11 -0.97 -0.82
C ASP A 27 -4.08 -1.60 -1.83
N LEU A 28 -3.56 -2.07 -2.97
CA LEU A 28 -4.41 -2.61 -4.03
C LEU A 28 -3.72 -3.67 -4.90
N THR A 29 -4.55 -4.41 -5.64
CA THR A 29 -4.14 -5.33 -6.71
C THR A 29 -4.97 -5.06 -7.98
N LEU A 30 -4.63 -5.77 -9.05
CA LEU A 30 -5.38 -5.76 -10.31
C LEU A 30 -6.27 -6.99 -10.41
N ILE A 31 -7.44 -6.82 -11.02
CA ILE A 31 -8.34 -7.93 -11.36
C ILE A 31 -8.50 -8.05 -12.87
N ASN A 32 -8.68 -9.27 -13.35
CA ASN A 32 -9.16 -9.51 -14.71
C ASN A 32 -10.66 -9.23 -14.75
N LEU A 33 -11.11 -8.34 -15.65
CA LEU A 33 -12.52 -7.94 -15.73
C LEU A 33 -13.45 -9.03 -16.26
N TYR A 34 -12.93 -9.99 -17.02
CA TYR A 34 -13.70 -11.11 -17.56
C TYR A 34 -13.84 -12.23 -16.52
N THR A 35 -12.71 -12.67 -15.94
CA THR A 35 -12.73 -13.79 -14.98
C THR A 35 -13.09 -13.36 -13.56
N ARG A 36 -12.96 -12.07 -13.24
CA ARG A 36 -13.12 -11.48 -11.90
C ARG A 36 -12.09 -11.95 -10.88
N GLU A 37 -11.02 -12.58 -11.35
CA GLU A 37 -9.93 -13.06 -10.50
C GLU A 37 -8.83 -12.01 -10.38
N GLU A 38 -8.18 -11.99 -9.21
CA GLU A 38 -6.97 -11.19 -9.00
C GLU A 38 -5.83 -11.69 -9.88
N LEU A 39 -5.03 -10.78 -10.41
CA LEU A 39 -3.79 -11.14 -11.08
C LEU A 39 -2.80 -11.69 -10.05
N LYS A 40 -2.00 -12.67 -10.46
CA LYS A 40 -0.99 -13.26 -9.57
C LYS A 40 0.13 -12.27 -9.31
N MET A 41 0.39 -12.01 -8.03
CA MET A 41 1.44 -11.08 -7.58
C MET A 41 2.57 -11.78 -6.81
N GLY A 42 2.56 -13.11 -6.73
CA GLY A 42 3.61 -13.93 -6.10
C GLY A 42 3.44 -14.09 -4.59
N THR A 43 2.99 -13.05 -3.89
CA THR A 43 2.61 -13.09 -2.47
C THR A 43 1.23 -12.47 -2.29
N GLY A 44 0.59 -12.73 -1.14
CA GLY A 44 -0.56 -11.94 -0.71
C GLY A 44 -0.14 -10.60 -0.06
N PHE A 45 -1.14 -9.79 0.29
CA PHE A 45 -0.98 -8.61 1.15
C PHE A 45 -0.37 -8.99 2.51
N ASP A 46 0.25 -8.01 3.17
CA ASP A 46 0.88 -8.15 4.49
C ASP A 46 1.95 -9.25 4.58
N ASN A 47 2.56 -9.61 3.45
CA ASN A 47 3.75 -10.45 3.44
C ASN A 47 5.01 -9.60 3.70
N PHE A 48 5.52 -9.65 4.93
CA PHE A 48 6.69 -8.89 5.37
C PHE A 48 8.03 -9.57 5.08
N SER A 49 8.14 -10.30 3.97
CA SER A 49 9.41 -10.85 3.47
C SER A 49 9.90 -10.08 2.25
N ASP A 50 11.18 -10.28 1.92
CA ASP A 50 11.80 -9.73 0.71
C ASP A 50 11.06 -10.14 -0.57
N THR A 51 10.37 -11.28 -0.57
CA THR A 51 9.58 -11.75 -1.73
C THR A 51 8.42 -10.81 -2.09
N ALA A 52 7.99 -9.93 -1.17
CA ALA A 52 6.98 -8.91 -1.44
C ALA A 52 7.54 -7.61 -2.02
N HIS A 53 8.87 -7.42 -2.01
CA HIS A 53 9.51 -6.18 -2.46
C HIS A 53 9.38 -6.02 -3.98
N HIS A 54 9.29 -4.78 -4.46
CA HIS A 54 9.24 -4.49 -5.90
C HIS A 54 10.51 -4.94 -6.63
N ALA A 55 11.66 -4.92 -5.95
CA ALA A 55 12.95 -5.30 -6.53
C ALA A 55 13.21 -6.81 -6.53
N PHE A 56 12.32 -7.63 -5.94
CA PHE A 56 12.50 -9.08 -5.90
C PHE A 56 12.12 -9.71 -7.25
N THR A 57 13.12 -10.16 -8.00
CA THR A 57 12.96 -10.67 -9.37
C THR A 57 12.95 -12.20 -9.48
N ASN A 58 13.15 -12.94 -8.38
CA ASN A 58 13.13 -14.41 -8.40
C ASN A 58 11.69 -14.95 -8.35
N LEU A 59 10.86 -14.53 -9.31
CA LEU A 59 9.45 -14.90 -9.46
C LEU A 59 9.19 -15.30 -10.93
N PRO A 60 8.12 -16.07 -11.19
CA PRO A 60 7.67 -16.31 -12.56
C PRO A 60 7.45 -15.01 -13.35
N GLU A 61 7.78 -15.03 -14.64
CA GLU A 61 7.71 -13.85 -15.52
C GLU A 61 6.32 -13.18 -15.51
N GLU A 62 5.25 -13.98 -15.50
CA GLU A 62 3.87 -13.49 -15.39
C GLU A 62 3.66 -12.58 -14.17
N ILE A 63 4.22 -12.97 -13.01
CA ILE A 63 4.11 -12.19 -11.77
C ILE A 63 4.91 -10.89 -11.87
N LEU A 64 6.11 -10.93 -12.46
CA LEU A 64 6.93 -9.74 -12.65
C LEU A 64 6.23 -8.73 -13.57
N GLN A 65 5.60 -9.20 -14.64
CA GLN A 65 4.83 -8.36 -15.55
C GLN A 65 3.58 -7.78 -14.88
N ASN A 66 2.88 -8.54 -14.04
CA ASN A 66 1.73 -8.03 -13.29
C ASN A 66 2.13 -6.94 -12.28
N ARG A 67 3.23 -7.14 -11.53
CA ARG A 67 3.76 -6.13 -10.60
C ARG A 67 4.21 -4.87 -11.34
N LEU A 68 4.88 -5.03 -12.48
CA LEU A 68 5.30 -3.91 -13.32
C LEU A 68 4.11 -3.14 -13.88
N LEU A 69 3.05 -3.85 -14.32
CA LEU A 69 1.81 -3.24 -14.80
C LEU A 69 1.16 -2.37 -13.71
N LEU A 70 0.96 -2.93 -12.51
CA LEU A 70 0.40 -2.19 -11.39
C LEU A 70 1.24 -0.96 -11.06
N LYS A 71 2.56 -1.13 -10.90
CA LYS A 71 3.48 -0.03 -10.60
C LYS A 71 3.39 1.09 -11.63
N ASN A 72 3.50 0.76 -12.91
CA ASN A 72 3.48 1.74 -14.00
C ASN A 72 2.15 2.51 -14.05
N ILE A 73 1.01 1.84 -13.82
CA ILE A 73 -0.29 2.51 -13.78
C ILE A 73 -0.34 3.50 -12.61
N MET A 74 0.03 3.06 -11.41
CA MET A 74 -0.03 3.90 -10.22
C MET A 74 0.91 5.11 -10.33
N GLU A 75 2.15 4.90 -10.77
CA GLU A 75 3.14 5.97 -10.97
C GLU A 75 2.73 6.96 -12.07
N LYS A 76 2.13 6.46 -13.16
CA LYS A 76 1.55 7.32 -14.21
C LYS A 76 0.46 8.25 -13.67
N HIS A 77 -0.25 7.86 -12.63
CA HIS A 77 -1.31 8.65 -12.00
C HIS A 77 -0.85 9.40 -10.74
N GLY A 78 0.46 9.56 -10.55
CA GLY A 78 1.03 10.44 -9.53
C GLY A 78 1.29 9.80 -8.17
N PHE A 79 1.05 8.49 -8.04
CA PHE A 79 1.46 7.75 -6.85
C PHE A 79 2.94 7.37 -6.90
N LYS A 80 3.50 6.98 -5.75
CA LYS A 80 4.81 6.35 -5.62
C LYS A 80 4.64 4.97 -5.00
N ALA A 81 5.37 4.00 -5.53
CA ALA A 81 5.45 2.67 -4.94
C ALA A 81 6.27 2.69 -3.64
N LEU A 82 5.91 1.85 -2.69
CA LEU A 82 6.77 1.52 -1.55
C LEU A 82 7.63 0.30 -1.91
N ASP A 83 8.95 0.43 -1.82
CA ASP A 83 9.87 -0.60 -2.32
C ASP A 83 9.68 -1.97 -1.65
N THR A 84 9.24 -1.99 -0.38
CA THR A 84 9.07 -3.20 0.44
C THR A 84 7.74 -3.92 0.22
N GLU A 85 6.77 -3.32 -0.47
CA GLU A 85 5.40 -3.84 -0.58
C GLU A 85 4.84 -3.60 -1.98
N TRP A 86 4.73 -4.65 -2.81
CA TRP A 86 4.28 -4.51 -4.20
C TRP A 86 2.87 -3.90 -4.37
N TRP A 87 2.05 -3.97 -3.31
CA TRP A 87 0.67 -3.50 -3.28
C TRP A 87 0.51 -2.06 -2.79
N HIS A 88 1.53 -1.48 -2.15
CA HIS A 88 1.40 -0.22 -1.41
C HIS A 88 1.83 0.98 -2.24
N TYR A 89 0.93 1.95 -2.36
CA TYR A 89 1.15 3.17 -3.12
C TYR A 89 0.70 4.40 -2.34
N TYR A 90 1.45 5.49 -2.46
CA TYR A 90 1.15 6.72 -1.74
C TYR A 90 1.35 7.96 -2.61
N LEU A 91 0.59 9.02 -2.34
CA LEU A 91 0.83 10.32 -2.95
C LEU A 91 2.05 11.00 -2.30
N PRO A 92 2.88 11.72 -3.08
CA PRO A 92 3.94 12.56 -2.54
C PRO A 92 3.42 13.61 -1.54
N ASN A 93 4.33 14.16 -0.74
CA ASN A 93 4.04 15.25 0.20
C ASN A 93 2.94 14.92 1.23
N ALA A 94 2.91 13.68 1.74
CA ALA A 94 1.97 13.25 2.76
C ALA A 94 1.90 14.20 3.99
N LYS A 95 2.97 14.94 4.30
CA LYS A 95 3.00 15.92 5.41
C LYS A 95 2.06 17.11 5.23
N ASP A 96 1.63 17.40 4.01
CA ASP A 96 0.68 18.48 3.71
C ASP A 96 -0.75 18.12 4.15
N TYR A 97 -0.99 16.85 4.47
CA TYR A 97 -2.27 16.33 4.89
C TYR A 97 -2.27 16.11 6.40
N GLU A 98 -3.34 16.55 7.05
CA GLU A 98 -3.51 16.38 8.48
C GLU A 98 -3.55 14.90 8.86
N LEU A 99 -2.92 14.57 9.98
CA LEU A 99 -3.05 13.24 10.56
C LEU A 99 -4.48 13.08 11.08
N MET A 100 -5.28 12.24 10.42
CA MET A 100 -6.64 11.93 10.85
C MET A 100 -6.63 10.68 11.70
N ASP A 101 -6.26 10.83 12.96
CA ASP A 101 -6.42 9.80 13.99
C ASP A 101 -7.61 10.13 14.90
N ILE A 102 -8.80 10.17 14.29
CA ILE A 102 -10.07 10.45 14.97
C ILE A 102 -10.95 9.21 14.96
N SER A 103 -11.54 8.88 16.11
CA SER A 103 -12.53 7.81 16.20
C SER A 103 -13.79 8.15 15.40
N PHE A 104 -14.53 7.13 14.96
CA PHE A 104 -15.84 7.33 14.33
C PHE A 104 -16.83 8.13 15.20
N LYS A 105 -16.71 8.05 16.53
CA LYS A 105 -17.50 8.86 17.47
C LYS A 105 -17.14 10.34 17.36
N GLN A 106 -15.85 10.68 17.33
CA GLN A 106 -15.38 12.06 17.14
C GLN A 106 -15.79 12.59 15.75
N LEU A 107 -15.64 11.77 14.70
CA LEU A 107 -16.03 12.14 13.34
C LEU A 107 -17.52 12.50 13.22
N LYS A 108 -18.41 11.74 13.89
CA LYS A 108 -19.85 12.05 13.91
C LYS A 108 -20.17 13.40 14.56
N ASN A 109 -19.35 13.85 15.51
CA ASN A 109 -19.55 15.12 16.22
C ASN A 109 -19.00 16.33 15.47
N LEU A 110 -18.12 16.14 14.48
CA LEU A 110 -17.58 17.21 13.63
C LEU A 110 -18.55 17.62 12.49
N LYS A 111 -19.57 16.82 12.21
CA LYS A 111 -20.57 17.07 11.16
C LYS A 111 -21.80 17.84 11.65
N LYS A 112 -21.72 18.51 12.81
CA LYS A 112 -22.77 19.36 13.37
C LYS A 112 -22.35 20.81 13.36
#